data_AF-A0A937PPE7-F1
#
_entry.id   AF-A0A937PPE7-F1
#
_cell.length_a   1.000
_cell.length_b   1.000
_cell.length_c   1.000
_cell.angle_alpha   90.00
_cell.angle_beta   90.00
_cell.angle_gamma   90.00
#
_symmetry.space_group_name_H-M   'P 1'
#
loop_
_entity.id
_entity.type
_entity.pdbx_description
1 polymer ?
#
loop_
_entity_poly.entity_id
_entity_poly.type
_entity_poly.pdbx_seq_one_letter_code
_entity_poly.pdbx_strand_id
1 'polypeptide(L)'
;MPAPCLWVRSVLVAYLDGELKPSTAEAVRRHLETCEACRAYARQLRQTWRLLDDVPSAPVRDSFTERMMARIVEEKDLSAFVASLQPRIRRRRIVASVLGMAAGLVLGFAVYGWTGLLEKPASPVEYEVSQHVSFLEDVDLLDEIAVIQAIDRLNEGADALADADGV
;
A
#
# COMPACT_ATOMS: atom_id res chain seq x y z
N MET A 1 -16.54 6.84 20.35
CA MET A 1 -17.16 8.18 20.23
C MET A 1 -18.04 8.20 18.99
N PRO A 2 -19.25 8.80 19.03
CA PRO A 2 -20.08 8.96 17.84
C PRO A 2 -19.40 9.90 16.83
N ALA A 3 -19.50 9.58 15.54
CA ALA A 3 -18.88 10.38 14.49
C ALA A 3 -19.55 11.76 14.38
N PRO A 4 -18.80 12.87 14.26
CA PRO A 4 -19.38 14.20 14.14
C PRO A 4 -20.00 14.42 12.74
N CYS A 5 -21.09 15.20 12.66
CA CYS A 5 -21.81 15.45 11.40
C CYS A 5 -20.92 16.03 10.30
N LEU A 6 -20.00 16.95 10.65
CA LEU A 6 -19.08 17.58 9.69
C LEU A 6 -18.19 16.53 9.02
N TRP A 7 -17.65 15.61 9.80
CA TRP A 7 -16.83 14.52 9.27
C TRP A 7 -17.66 13.54 8.44
N VAL A 8 -18.86 13.18 8.88
CA VAL A 8 -19.74 12.29 8.10
C VAL A 8 -20.08 12.90 6.75
N ARG A 9 -20.37 14.20 6.70
CA ARG A 9 -20.65 14.91 5.45
C ARG A 9 -19.45 14.95 4.51
N SER A 10 -18.23 15.10 5.02
CA SER A 10 -17.02 15.14 4.18
C SER A 10 -16.69 13.79 3.55
N VAL A 11 -17.01 12.68 4.21
CA VAL A 11 -16.75 11.32 3.69
C VAL A 11 -17.95 10.68 2.99
N LEU A 12 -19.08 11.40 2.88
CA LEU A 12 -20.35 10.81 2.45
C LEU A 12 -20.36 10.40 0.97
N VAL A 13 -19.62 11.10 0.11
CA VAL A 13 -19.49 10.74 -1.31
C VAL A 13 -18.77 9.39 -1.43
N ALA A 14 -17.57 9.27 -0.83
CA ALA A 14 -16.83 8.01 -0.78
C ALA A 14 -17.62 6.87 -0.11
N TYR A 15 -18.49 7.17 0.85
CA TYR A 15 -19.40 6.19 1.43
C TYR A 15 -20.43 5.69 0.41
N LEU A 16 -21.04 6.58 -0.37
CA LEU A 16 -22.02 6.23 -1.40
C LEU A 16 -21.38 5.43 -2.55
N ASP A 17 -20.12 5.71 -2.87
CA ASP A 17 -19.35 5.03 -3.92
C ASP A 17 -18.74 3.68 -3.44
N GLY A 18 -18.82 3.38 -2.13
CA GLY A 18 -18.30 2.15 -1.54
C GLY A 18 -16.78 2.12 -1.34
N GLU A 19 -16.11 3.27 -1.38
CA GLU A 19 -14.65 3.40 -1.31
C GLU A 19 -14.10 3.47 0.14
N LEU A 20 -14.98 3.64 1.12
CA LEU A 20 -14.56 3.71 2.52
C LEU A 20 -14.11 2.35 3.06
N LYS A 21 -13.06 2.37 3.90
CA LYS A 21 -12.66 1.21 4.70
C LYS A 21 -13.85 0.71 5.55
N PRO A 22 -13.97 -0.61 5.82
CA PRO A 22 -15.13 -1.16 6.52
C PRO A 22 -15.43 -0.50 7.87
N SER A 23 -14.40 -0.18 8.65
CA SER A 23 -14.56 0.50 9.95
C SER A 23 -15.13 1.92 9.83
N THR A 24 -14.71 2.65 8.80
CA THR A 24 -15.17 4.01 8.50
C THR A 24 -16.61 3.99 7.96
N ALA A 25 -16.90 3.07 7.05
CA ALA A 25 -18.24 2.88 6.50
C ALA A 25 -19.26 2.54 7.62
N GLU A 26 -18.86 1.71 8.57
CA GLU A 26 -19.68 1.35 9.73
C GLU A 26 -19.96 2.55 10.66
N ALA A 27 -18.97 3.43 10.86
CA ALA A 27 -19.17 4.65 11.64
C ALA A 27 -20.17 5.61 10.96
N VAL A 28 -20.06 5.76 9.64
CA VAL A 28 -21.01 6.55 8.84
C VAL A 28 -22.41 5.95 8.89
N ARG A 29 -22.54 4.64 8.70
CA ARG A 29 -23.84 3.93 8.76
C ARG A 29 -24.56 4.17 10.08
N ARG A 30 -23.88 3.96 11.21
CA ARG A 30 -24.43 4.21 12.55
C ARG A 30 -24.85 5.67 12.76
N HIS A 31 -24.09 6.62 12.20
CA HIS A 31 -24.47 8.02 12.26
C HIS A 31 -25.73 8.32 11.43
N LEU A 32 -25.84 7.75 10.22
CA LEU A 32 -27.01 7.93 9.36
C LEU A 32 -28.29 7.35 9.99
N GLU A 33 -28.19 6.28 10.79
CA GLU A 33 -29.33 5.71 11.53
C GLU A 33 -29.95 6.70 12.53
N THR A 34 -29.14 7.60 13.11
CA THR A 34 -29.58 8.51 14.19
C THR A 34 -29.73 9.96 13.73
N CYS A 35 -29.02 10.40 12.69
CA CYS A 35 -29.03 11.79 12.22
C CYS A 35 -29.88 11.97 10.94
N GLU A 36 -31.06 12.59 11.08
CA GLU A 36 -31.95 12.92 9.95
C GLU A 36 -31.30 13.90 8.96
N ALA A 37 -30.55 14.90 9.45
CA ALA A 37 -29.91 15.91 8.60
C ALA A 37 -28.83 15.31 7.67
N CYS A 38 -28.04 14.36 8.16
CA CYS A 38 -27.06 13.64 7.34
C CYS A 38 -27.73 12.65 6.39
N ARG A 39 -28.86 12.02 6.79
CA ARG A 39 -29.69 11.22 5.87
C ARG A 39 -30.26 12.07 4.73
N ALA A 40 -30.77 13.26 5.03
CA ALA A 40 -31.29 14.17 4.01
C ALA A 40 -30.20 14.60 3.02
N TYR A 41 -29.00 14.93 3.51
CA TYR A 41 -27.86 15.25 2.66
C TYR A 41 -27.43 14.06 1.78
N ALA A 42 -27.39 12.84 2.33
CA ALA A 42 -27.13 11.63 1.55
C ALA A 42 -28.17 11.41 0.43
N ARG A 43 -29.45 11.70 0.70
CA ARG A 43 -30.52 11.63 -0.32
C ARG A 43 -30.31 12.67 -1.42
N GLN A 44 -29.93 13.89 -1.09
CA GLN A 44 -29.63 14.94 -2.06
C GLN A 44 -28.49 14.53 -2.99
N LEU A 45 -27.38 14.02 -2.44
CA LEU A 45 -26.26 13.52 -3.24
C LEU A 45 -26.71 12.41 -4.22
N ARG A 46 -27.49 11.43 -3.75
CA ARG A 46 -28.03 10.37 -4.63
C ARG A 46 -28.97 10.90 -5.71
N GLN A 47 -29.76 11.93 -5.40
CA GLN A 47 -30.64 12.54 -6.39
C GLN A 47 -29.85 13.21 -7.50
N THR A 48 -28.74 13.88 -7.17
CA THR A 48 -27.83 14.44 -8.17
C THR A 48 -27.28 13.37 -9.11
N TRP A 49 -26.87 12.21 -8.58
CA TRP A 49 -26.39 11.08 -9.38
C TRP A 49 -27.46 10.50 -10.31
N ARG A 50 -28.72 10.42 -9.86
CA ARG A 50 -29.84 9.93 -10.69
C ARG A 50 -30.10 10.78 -11.92
N LEU A 51 -29.77 12.08 -11.88
CA LEU A 51 -29.90 12.93 -13.07
C LEU A 51 -28.93 12.51 -14.19
N LEU A 52 -27.85 11.79 -13.86
CA LEU A 52 -26.91 11.25 -14.84
C LEU A 52 -27.36 9.90 -15.40
N ASP A 53 -28.25 9.17 -14.72
CA ASP A 53 -28.78 7.88 -15.21
C ASP A 53 -29.62 8.06 -16.49
N ASP A 54 -30.23 9.24 -16.67
CA ASP A 54 -31.03 9.57 -17.85
C ASP A 54 -30.18 9.99 -19.07
N VAL A 55 -28.85 9.99 -18.96
CA VAL A 55 -27.96 10.31 -20.07
C VAL A 55 -27.96 9.15 -21.07
N PRO A 56 -28.33 9.38 -22.34
CA PRO A 56 -28.34 8.33 -23.36
C PRO A 56 -26.96 7.68 -23.49
N SER A 57 -26.91 6.36 -23.35
CA SER A 57 -25.68 5.61 -23.60
C SER A 57 -25.26 5.72 -25.06
N ALA A 58 -23.95 5.89 -25.29
CA ALA A 58 -23.42 5.88 -26.65
C ALA A 58 -23.72 4.52 -27.33
N PRO A 59 -24.07 4.51 -28.62
CA PRO A 59 -24.31 3.27 -29.34
C PRO A 59 -23.04 2.43 -29.36
N VAL A 60 -23.10 1.24 -28.74
CA VAL A 60 -22.01 0.27 -28.74
C VAL A 60 -22.10 -0.56 -30.03
N ARG A 61 -20.96 -0.85 -30.67
CA ARG A 61 -20.92 -1.74 -31.84
C ARG A 61 -21.27 -3.17 -31.41
N ASP A 62 -22.08 -3.88 -32.18
CA ASP A 62 -22.58 -5.24 -31.85
C ASP A 62 -21.47 -6.23 -31.42
N SER A 63 -20.31 -6.15 -32.06
CA SER A 63 -19.17 -7.05 -31.77
C SER A 63 -18.25 -6.56 -30.64
N PHE A 64 -18.67 -5.58 -29.81
CA PHE A 64 -17.86 -5.05 -28.73
C PHE A 64 -17.58 -6.10 -27.66
N THR A 65 -18.63 -6.77 -27.18
CA THR A 65 -18.53 -7.80 -26.13
C THR A 65 -17.62 -8.95 -26.57
N GLU A 66 -17.79 -9.44 -27.80
CA GLU A 66 -16.93 -10.50 -28.35
C GLU A 66 -15.47 -10.08 -28.44
N ARG A 67 -15.18 -8.87 -28.97
CA ARG A 67 -13.79 -8.38 -29.03
C ARG A 67 -13.17 -8.18 -27.64
N MET A 68 -13.95 -7.70 -26.68
CA MET A 68 -13.48 -7.52 -25.30
C MET A 68 -13.17 -8.87 -24.65
N MET A 69 -14.10 -9.83 -24.77
CA MET A 69 -13.91 -11.18 -24.22
C MET A 69 -12.76 -11.92 -24.90
N ALA A 70 -12.60 -11.79 -26.22
CA ALA A 70 -11.47 -12.37 -26.94
C ALA A 70 -10.12 -11.87 -26.40
N ARG A 71 -9.99 -10.56 -26.14
CA ARG A 71 -8.78 -9.99 -25.52
C ARG A 71 -8.52 -10.50 -24.11
N ILE A 72 -9.57 -10.61 -23.28
CA ILE A 72 -9.43 -11.13 -21.91
C ILE A 72 -8.96 -12.59 -21.91
N VAL A 73 -9.46 -13.40 -22.85
CA VAL A 73 -9.04 -14.80 -23.01
C VAL A 73 -7.60 -14.90 -23.50
N GLU A 74 -7.23 -14.13 -24.52
CA GLU A 74 -5.87 -14.10 -25.08
C GLU A 74 -4.80 -13.75 -24.01
N GLU A 75 -5.08 -12.77 -23.15
CA GLU A 75 -4.19 -12.38 -22.05
C GLU A 75 -4.05 -13.50 -21.01
N LYS A 76 -5.14 -14.20 -20.69
CA LYS A 76 -5.11 -15.34 -19.76
C LYS A 76 -4.36 -16.54 -20.34
N ASP A 77 -4.51 -16.84 -21.63
CA ASP A 77 -3.84 -17.95 -22.28
C ASP A 77 -2.31 -17.76 -22.32
N LEU A 78 -1.85 -16.54 -22.61
CA LEU A 78 -0.41 -16.21 -22.54
C LEU A 78 0.14 -16.37 -21.12
N SER A 79 -0.59 -15.90 -20.11
CA SER A 79 -0.19 -16.04 -18.70
C SER A 79 -0.12 -17.51 -18.26
N ALA A 80 -1.08 -18.34 -18.70
CA ALA A 80 -1.13 -19.76 -18.39
C ALA A 80 0.01 -20.53 -19.11
N PHE A 81 0.31 -20.19 -20.36
CA PHE A 81 1.40 -20.78 -21.11
C PHE A 81 2.76 -20.51 -20.46
N VAL A 82 3.04 -19.24 -20.10
CA VAL A 82 4.28 -18.84 -19.40
C VAL A 82 4.38 -19.49 -18.02
N ALA A 83 3.29 -19.53 -17.25
CA ALA A 83 3.25 -20.20 -15.95
C ALA A 83 3.59 -21.70 -16.04
N SER A 84 3.20 -22.37 -17.14
CA SER A 84 3.52 -23.79 -17.37
C SER A 84 5.01 -24.08 -17.64
N LEU A 85 5.72 -23.12 -18.23
CA LEU A 85 7.15 -23.22 -18.55
C LEU A 85 8.06 -22.88 -17.36
N GLN A 86 7.58 -22.03 -16.46
CA GLN A 86 8.29 -21.55 -15.27
C GLN A 86 8.86 -22.65 -14.35
N PRO A 87 8.14 -23.73 -13.98
CA PRO A 87 8.68 -24.76 -13.09
C PRO A 87 9.80 -25.58 -13.75
N ARG A 88 9.73 -25.84 -15.07
CA ARG A 88 10.77 -26.59 -15.80
C ARG A 88 12.06 -25.78 -15.94
N ILE A 89 11.95 -24.49 -16.25
CA ILE A 89 13.12 -23.59 -16.38
C ILE A 89 13.76 -23.35 -15.01
N ARG A 90 12.96 -23.12 -13.96
CA ARG A 90 13.47 -22.94 -12.59
C ARG A 90 14.17 -24.20 -12.07
N ARG A 91 13.61 -25.39 -12.30
CA ARG A 91 14.24 -26.66 -11.92
C ARG A 91 15.55 -26.90 -12.68
N ARG A 92 15.60 -26.62 -13.99
CA ARG A 92 16.86 -26.68 -14.77
C ARG A 92 17.92 -25.70 -14.25
N ARG A 93 17.54 -24.46 -13.92
CA ARG A 93 18.47 -23.47 -13.36
C ARG A 93 19.02 -23.90 -12.00
N ILE A 94 18.18 -24.42 -11.11
CA ILE A 94 18.59 -24.93 -9.79
C ILE A 94 19.55 -26.12 -9.94
N VAL A 95 19.23 -27.08 -10.81
CA VAL A 95 20.10 -28.24 -11.05
C VAL A 95 21.44 -27.81 -11.65
N ALA A 96 21.44 -26.88 -12.61
CA ALA A 96 22.66 -26.34 -13.20
C ALA A 96 23.52 -25.57 -12.18
N SER A 97 22.92 -24.77 -11.29
CA SER A 97 23.66 -24.04 -10.26
C SER A 97 24.27 -24.98 -9.21
N VAL A 98 23.55 -26.04 -8.80
CA VAL A 98 24.08 -27.03 -7.84
C VAL A 98 25.24 -27.81 -8.45
N LEU A 99 25.13 -28.23 -9.72
CA LEU A 99 26.22 -28.89 -10.44
C LEU A 99 27.44 -27.97 -10.62
N GLY A 100 27.22 -26.70 -10.95
CA GLY A 100 28.30 -25.72 -11.07
C GLY A 100 29.03 -25.47 -9.74
N MET A 101 28.29 -25.41 -8.64
CA MET A 101 28.87 -25.21 -7.30
C MET A 101 29.67 -26.44 -6.84
N ALA A 102 29.18 -27.66 -7.11
CA ALA A 102 29.92 -28.89 -6.82
C ALA A 102 31.22 -29.01 -7.63
N ALA A 103 31.18 -28.69 -8.93
CA ALA A 103 32.37 -28.67 -9.78
C ALA A 103 33.38 -27.61 -9.32
N GLY A 104 32.91 -26.41 -8.94
CA GLY A 104 33.74 -25.34 -8.40
C GLY A 104 34.43 -25.72 -7.08
N LEU A 105 33.73 -26.40 -6.17
CA LEU A 105 34.31 -26.88 -4.92
C LEU A 105 35.37 -27.97 -5.15
N VAL A 106 35.12 -28.93 -6.05
CA VAL A 106 36.10 -29.98 -6.38
C VAL A 106 37.35 -29.38 -7.02
N LEU A 107 37.20 -28.45 -7.96
CA LEU A 107 38.32 -27.76 -8.60
C LEU A 107 39.08 -26.88 -7.60
N GLY A 108 38.37 -26.12 -6.75
CA GLY A 108 38.98 -25.30 -5.70
C GLY A 108 39.75 -26.13 -4.68
N PHE A 109 39.22 -27.28 -4.27
CA PHE A 109 39.90 -28.18 -3.32
C PHE A 109 41.13 -28.85 -3.95
N ALA A 110 41.05 -29.24 -5.23
CA ALA A 110 42.18 -29.79 -5.97
C ALA A 110 43.32 -28.77 -6.14
N VAL A 111 42.98 -27.51 -6.45
CA VAL A 111 43.96 -26.41 -6.54
C VAL A 111 44.54 -26.08 -5.16
N TYR A 112 43.71 -25.98 -4.12
CA TYR A 112 44.15 -25.72 -2.75
C TYR A 112 45.08 -26.82 -2.22
N GLY A 113 44.77 -28.09 -2.48
CA GLY A 113 45.64 -29.21 -2.14
C GLY A 113 46.97 -29.21 -2.89
N TRP A 114 46.98 -28.70 -4.14
CA TRP A 114 48.19 -28.55 -4.94
C TRP A 114 49.08 -27.39 -4.48
N THR A 115 48.49 -26.28 -4.03
CA THR A 115 49.23 -25.10 -3.53
C THR A 115 49.60 -25.20 -2.05
N GLY A 116 48.84 -25.96 -1.25
CA GLY A 116 49.00 -26.07 0.21
C GLY A 116 50.19 -26.90 0.71
N LEU A 117 50.99 -27.50 -0.19
CA LEU A 117 52.20 -28.25 0.20
C LEU A 117 53.43 -27.36 0.44
N LEU A 118 53.34 -26.04 0.19
CA LEU A 118 54.50 -25.13 0.25
C LEU A 118 54.40 -23.99 1.28
N GLU A 119 53.36 -23.90 2.12
CA GLU A 119 53.30 -22.83 3.12
C GLU A 119 52.64 -23.26 4.43
N LYS A 120 53.49 -23.57 5.42
CA LYS A 120 53.18 -23.36 6.83
C LYS A 120 53.75 -21.99 7.23
N PRO A 121 52.91 -20.99 7.53
CA PRO A 121 53.32 -19.91 8.42
C PRO A 121 52.74 -20.09 9.82
N ALA A 122 53.54 -19.64 10.76
CA ALA A 122 53.49 -19.90 12.18
C ALA A 122 52.60 -18.90 12.96
N SER A 123 52.00 -19.41 14.03
CA SER A 123 51.67 -18.70 15.29
C SER A 123 50.55 -17.63 15.30
N PRO A 124 49.93 -17.39 16.47
CA PRO A 124 48.59 -16.84 16.59
C PRO A 124 48.59 -15.32 16.78
N VAL A 125 47.57 -14.64 16.25
CA VAL A 125 47.22 -13.28 16.68
C VAL A 125 45.72 -13.20 16.92
N GLU A 126 45.42 -12.96 18.18
CA GLU A 126 44.16 -12.54 18.76
C GLU A 126 43.96 -11.04 18.44
N TYR A 127 42.83 -10.66 17.84
CA TYR A 127 42.27 -9.31 18.05
C TYR A 127 40.78 -9.22 17.68
N GLU A 128 39.99 -9.35 18.74
CA GLU A 128 39.00 -8.38 19.21
C GLU A 128 38.02 -7.70 18.23
N VAL A 129 36.76 -8.03 18.50
CA VAL A 129 35.53 -7.31 18.21
C VAL A 129 35.63 -5.83 18.64
N SER A 130 35.45 -4.89 17.71
CA SER A 130 34.61 -3.71 17.96
C SER A 130 34.49 -2.76 16.76
N GLN A 131 33.34 -2.10 16.74
CA GLN A 131 33.05 -0.85 16.04
C GLN A 131 33.04 -0.89 14.52
N HIS A 132 31.82 -0.96 13.97
CA HIS A 132 31.28 -0.21 12.82
C HIS A 132 29.89 -0.87 12.59
N VAL A 133 28.73 -0.22 12.66
CA VAL A 133 28.40 1.17 12.41
C VAL A 133 27.09 1.48 13.15
N SER A 134 27.17 2.46 14.02
CA SER A 134 26.11 3.40 14.39
C SER A 134 25.37 3.90 13.13
N PHE A 135 24.28 3.22 12.73
CA PHE A 135 23.51 3.56 11.52
C PHE A 135 22.00 3.70 11.75
N LEU A 136 21.52 3.79 13.00
CA LEU A 136 20.09 4.00 13.28
C LEU A 136 19.85 5.16 14.26
N GLU A 137 20.58 6.26 14.06
CA GLU A 137 20.25 7.58 14.63
C GLU A 137 20.25 8.57 13.48
N ASP A 138 19.12 8.67 12.77
CA ASP A 138 18.68 9.88 12.03
C ASP A 138 17.45 9.53 11.17
N VAL A 139 16.27 9.51 11.79
CA VAL A 139 15.02 9.88 11.10
C VAL A 139 14.19 10.72 12.07
N ASP A 140 14.74 11.89 12.44
CA ASP A 140 14.00 12.99 13.05
C ASP A 140 13.25 13.74 11.95
N LEU A 141 12.13 13.16 11.51
CA LEU A 141 11.32 13.68 10.42
C LEU A 141 9.86 13.82 10.85
N LEU A 142 9.60 14.61 11.89
CA LEU A 142 8.29 15.25 12.15
C LEU A 142 8.46 16.53 13.01
N ASP A 143 9.31 17.45 12.58
CA ASP A 143 9.52 18.76 13.24
C ASP A 143 8.54 19.86 12.76
N GLU A 144 7.35 19.49 12.25
CA GLU A 144 6.32 20.44 11.84
C GLU A 144 4.92 20.07 12.38
N ILE A 145 4.75 20.13 13.70
CA ILE A 145 3.43 20.32 14.30
C ILE A 145 3.26 21.78 14.70
N ALA A 146 3.40 22.69 13.72
CA ALA A 146 3.05 24.10 13.89
C ALA A 146 1.56 24.38 13.65
N VAL A 147 0.82 23.42 13.09
CA VAL A 147 -0.59 23.60 12.69
C VAL A 147 -1.56 23.50 13.88
N ILE A 148 -1.23 22.69 14.90
CA ILE A 148 -2.11 22.50 16.06
C ILE A 148 -2.11 23.76 16.96
N GLN A 149 -0.95 24.37 17.19
CA GLN A 149 -0.87 25.60 18.02
C GLN A 149 -1.54 26.82 17.37
N ALA A 150 -1.66 26.84 16.04
CA ALA A 150 -2.36 27.93 15.33
C ALA A 150 -3.88 27.85 15.47
N ILE A 151 -4.43 26.64 15.66
CA ILE A 151 -5.88 26.44 15.83
C ILE A 151 -6.30 26.80 17.27
N ASP A 152 -5.48 26.49 18.28
CA ASP A 152 -5.77 26.85 19.67
C ASP A 152 -5.83 28.38 19.87
N ARG A 153 -4.97 29.16 19.22
CA ARG A 153 -5.01 30.64 19.32
C ARG A 153 -6.25 31.27 18.70
N LEU A 154 -6.84 30.63 17.69
CA LEU A 154 -8.10 31.08 17.11
C LEU A 154 -9.30 30.69 17.98
N ASN A 155 -9.20 29.58 18.71
CA ASN A 155 -10.24 29.12 19.61
C ASN A 155 -10.27 29.94 20.90
N GLU A 156 -9.11 30.26 21.49
CA GLU A 156 -9.01 31.14 22.67
C GLU A 156 -9.52 32.57 22.39
N GLY A 157 -9.30 33.08 21.17
CA GLY A 157 -9.84 34.39 20.76
C GLY A 157 -11.34 34.40 20.49
N ALA A 158 -11.93 33.25 20.13
CA ALA A 158 -13.36 33.12 19.90
C ALA A 158 -14.15 33.01 21.22
N ASP A 159 -13.59 32.34 22.23
CA ASP A 159 -14.21 32.21 23.55
C ASP A 159 -14.22 33.57 24.29
N ALA A 160 -13.19 34.41 24.11
CA ALA A 160 -13.14 35.76 24.69
C ALA A 160 -14.18 36.74 24.11
N LEU A 161 -14.67 36.50 22.88
CA LEU A 161 -15.75 37.30 22.27
C LEU A 161 -17.14 36.79 22.65
N ALA A 162 -17.28 35.51 23.00
CA ALA A 162 -18.54 34.92 23.44
C ALA A 162 -18.95 35.37 24.86
N ASP A 163 -17.99 35.72 25.72
CA ASP A 163 -18.25 36.22 27.09
C ASP A 163 -18.59 37.73 27.16
N ALA A 164 -18.38 38.49 26.08
CA ALA A 164 -18.63 39.94 26.05
C ALA A 164 -20.08 40.32 25.68
N ASP A 165 -20.84 39.42 25.04
CA ASP A 165 -22.22 39.65 24.60
C ASP A 165 -23.28 39.09 25.58
N GLY A 166 -22.84 38.69 26.78
CA GLY A 166 -23.67 38.11 27.84
C GLY A 166 -23.92 39.04 29.04
N VAL A 167 -24.43 40.27 28.82
CA VAL A 167 -25.13 41.10 29.84
C VAL A 167 -26.35 41.78 29.23
#